data_AF-A0A2E1BYB3-F1
#
_entry.id   AF-A0A2E1BYB3-F1
#
_cell.length_a   1.000
_cell.length_b   1.000
_cell.length_c   1.000
_cell.angle_alpha   90.00
_cell.angle_beta   90.00
_cell.angle_gamma   90.00
#
_symmetry.space_group_name_H-M   'P 1'
#
loop_
_entity.id
_entity.type
_entity.pdbx_description
1 polymer ?
#
loop_
_entity_poly.entity_id
_entity_poly.type
_entity_poly.pdbx_seq_one_letter_code
_entity_poly.pdbx_strand_id
1 'polypeptide(L)'
;MRSDHLPFPMPERPHSLDQEWKILTFMHWEVDPLKLAKFIPEGLDIDLYEGKAYVGVIPFMMTNVRPRIAFSVPGISTFPEINIRTYVTRDGKSGVLFLTLEAQSLITCSYAPRAYGLPYKYSLSKVSASEGEYSWATRRRDGSYELVGECRWDRQTDYAGSGTLEEFLFERYCLYTVHRGNLCIAYTQHEPWKFGPGSVQIKSNSLTKEFDLGIDDLYHPDMVHVSEGVYVKTWSAEVVQ
;
A
#
# COMPACT_ATOMS: atom_id res chain seq x y z
N MET A 1 15.55 -5.09 13.28
CA MET A 1 15.20 -4.41 12.02
C MET A 1 16.28 -3.40 11.77
N ARG A 2 16.93 -3.51 10.62
CA ARG A 2 17.99 -2.64 10.15
C ARG A 2 17.47 -1.25 9.82
N SER A 3 18.39 -0.29 9.77
CA SER A 3 18.08 1.13 9.50
C SER A 3 19.07 1.78 8.54
N ASP A 4 20.11 1.07 8.12
CA ASP A 4 21.15 1.56 7.19
C ASP A 4 20.61 1.86 5.79
N HIS A 5 19.49 1.26 5.42
CA HIS A 5 18.82 1.46 4.12
C HIS A 5 17.75 2.56 4.15
N LEU A 6 17.45 3.15 5.30
CA LEU A 6 16.37 4.12 5.42
C LEU A 6 16.80 5.49 4.88
N PRO A 7 15.96 6.16 4.06
CA PRO A 7 16.29 7.47 3.50
C PRO A 7 16.23 8.60 4.53
N PHE A 8 15.66 8.35 5.71
CA PHE A 8 15.55 9.30 6.82
C PHE A 8 15.47 8.57 8.17
N PRO A 9 15.87 9.21 9.28
CA PRO A 9 15.76 8.60 10.59
C PRO A 9 14.30 8.37 10.99
N MET A 10 14.05 7.25 11.69
CA MET A 10 12.76 6.99 12.31
C MET A 10 12.58 7.83 13.58
N PRO A 11 11.34 8.11 14.02
CA PRO A 11 11.11 8.85 15.26
C PRO A 11 11.73 8.17 16.49
N GLU A 12 12.32 8.96 17.38
CA GLU A 12 12.92 8.45 18.64
C GLU A 12 11.86 7.91 19.62
N ARG A 13 10.62 8.36 19.50
CA ARG A 13 9.49 7.86 20.30
C ARG A 13 9.19 6.38 19.96
N PRO A 14 8.60 5.61 20.89
CA PRO A 14 8.23 4.22 20.60
C PRO A 14 7.27 4.10 19.42
N HIS A 15 7.40 3.00 18.66
CA HIS A 15 6.41 2.63 17.66
C HIS A 15 5.08 2.23 18.31
N SER A 16 3.99 2.41 17.58
CA SER A 16 2.62 2.22 18.08
C SER A 16 2.09 0.82 17.75
N LEU A 17 2.35 0.34 16.54
CA LEU A 17 1.81 -0.92 16.03
C LEU A 17 2.92 -1.83 15.52
N ASP A 18 2.75 -3.13 15.77
CA ASP A 18 3.46 -4.21 15.09
C ASP A 18 2.50 -4.91 14.14
N GLN A 19 2.96 -5.19 12.93
CA GLN A 19 2.19 -5.89 11.91
C GLN A 19 3.11 -6.62 10.93
N GLU A 20 2.52 -7.49 10.13
CA GLU A 20 3.20 -8.21 9.07
C GLU A 20 2.39 -8.09 7.80
N TRP A 21 3.03 -7.65 6.72
CA TRP A 21 2.43 -7.66 5.38
C TRP A 21 2.88 -8.94 4.71
N LYS A 22 1.94 -9.78 4.27
CA LYS A 22 2.23 -11.11 3.71
C LYS A 22 1.48 -11.31 2.41
N ILE A 23 2.01 -12.18 1.56
CA ILE A 23 1.32 -12.62 0.33
C ILE A 23 0.99 -11.41 -0.57
N LEU A 24 2.00 -10.63 -0.94
CA LEU A 24 1.79 -9.39 -1.69
C LEU A 24 1.88 -9.62 -3.19
N THR A 25 0.95 -9.04 -3.92
CA THR A 25 1.08 -8.81 -5.36
C THR A 25 1.12 -7.31 -5.60
N PHE A 26 2.24 -6.79 -6.04
CA PHE A 26 2.42 -5.41 -6.45
C PHE A 26 2.03 -5.27 -7.91
N MET A 27 1.02 -4.47 -8.22
CA MET A 27 0.65 -4.09 -9.58
C MET A 27 0.74 -2.58 -9.70
N HIS A 28 1.46 -2.09 -10.70
CA HIS A 28 1.63 -0.65 -10.92
C HIS A 28 1.23 -0.24 -12.32
N TRP A 29 0.62 0.93 -12.40
CA TRP A 29 0.33 1.62 -13.64
C TRP A 29 0.95 3.00 -13.61
N GLU A 30 1.52 3.39 -14.75
CA GLU A 30 1.77 4.79 -15.07
C GLU A 30 0.43 5.52 -15.21
N VAL A 31 0.34 6.73 -14.67
CA VAL A 31 -0.89 7.53 -14.65
C VAL A 31 -0.63 8.97 -15.08
N ASP A 32 -1.68 9.64 -15.56
CA ASP A 32 -1.60 11.07 -15.89
C ASP A 32 -1.43 11.91 -14.62
N PRO A 33 -0.30 12.63 -14.43
CA PRO A 33 -0.06 13.45 -13.26
C PRO A 33 -1.12 14.55 -13.05
N LEU A 34 -1.70 15.09 -14.12
CA LEU A 34 -2.72 16.14 -14.05
C LEU A 34 -4.06 15.59 -13.53
N LYS A 35 -4.40 14.34 -13.89
CA LYS A 35 -5.56 13.65 -13.33
C LYS A 35 -5.33 13.26 -11.87
N LEU A 36 -4.13 12.77 -11.56
CA LEU A 36 -3.72 12.40 -10.20
C LEU A 36 -3.73 13.60 -9.23
N ALA A 37 -3.30 14.78 -9.68
CA ALA A 37 -3.18 15.99 -8.86
C ALA A 37 -4.47 16.36 -8.10
N LYS A 38 -5.64 15.99 -8.62
CA LYS A 38 -6.95 16.22 -7.97
C LYS A 38 -7.12 15.48 -6.64
N PHE A 39 -6.33 14.43 -6.41
CA PHE A 39 -6.36 13.61 -5.20
C PHE A 39 -5.26 13.96 -4.22
N ILE A 40 -4.35 14.87 -4.58
CA ILE A 40 -3.19 15.22 -3.77
C ILE A 40 -3.56 16.38 -2.83
N PRO A 41 -3.46 16.20 -1.51
CA PRO A 41 -3.66 17.27 -0.55
C PRO A 41 -2.72 18.46 -0.77
N GLU A 42 -3.18 19.65 -0.39
CA GLU A 42 -2.32 20.83 -0.32
C GLU A 42 -1.10 20.56 0.58
N GLY A 43 0.06 21.03 0.14
CA GLY A 43 1.33 20.84 0.84
C GLY A 43 2.07 19.56 0.46
N LEU A 44 1.54 18.71 -0.43
CA LEU A 44 2.25 17.57 -1.01
C LEU A 44 2.50 17.77 -2.49
N ASP A 45 3.65 17.31 -2.96
CA ASP A 45 3.97 17.20 -4.38
C ASP A 45 3.83 15.75 -4.84
N ILE A 46 3.44 15.54 -6.10
CA ILE A 46 3.50 14.22 -6.73
C ILE A 46 4.98 13.84 -6.87
N ASP A 47 5.35 12.68 -6.35
CA ASP A 47 6.69 12.14 -6.53
C ASP A 47 6.75 11.48 -7.92
N LEU A 48 7.70 11.92 -8.74
CA LEU A 48 7.83 11.49 -10.14
C LEU A 48 9.11 10.69 -10.32
N TYR A 49 9.00 9.55 -10.99
CA TYR A 49 10.16 8.79 -11.46
C TYR A 49 10.36 9.06 -12.94
N GLU A 50 11.50 9.65 -13.31
CA GLU A 50 11.81 10.02 -14.70
C GLU A 50 10.68 10.83 -15.39
N GLY A 51 10.01 11.69 -14.62
CA GLY A 51 8.89 12.53 -15.11
C GLY A 51 7.52 11.83 -15.14
N LYS A 52 7.42 10.58 -14.66
CA LYS A 52 6.20 9.76 -14.67
C LYS A 52 5.63 9.59 -13.27
N ALA A 53 4.30 9.62 -13.18
CA ALA A 53 3.57 9.32 -11.96
C ALA A 53 3.03 7.90 -11.99
N TYR A 54 2.91 7.28 -10.81
CA TYR A 54 2.46 5.90 -10.68
C TYR A 54 1.35 5.75 -9.64
N VAL A 55 0.48 4.77 -9.88
CA VAL A 55 -0.44 4.23 -8.87
C VAL A 55 -0.15 2.75 -8.67
N GLY A 56 -0.10 2.32 -7.42
CA GLY A 56 0.04 0.93 -7.03
C GLY A 56 -1.30 0.37 -6.55
N VAL A 57 -1.67 -0.82 -7.04
CA VAL A 57 -2.76 -1.64 -6.52
C VAL A 57 -2.14 -2.88 -5.91
N ILE A 58 -2.22 -2.99 -4.58
CA ILE A 58 -1.47 -4.01 -3.84
C ILE A 58 -2.45 -4.80 -2.97
N PRO A 59 -2.98 -5.92 -3.48
CA PRO A 59 -3.62 -6.93 -2.65
C PRO A 59 -2.60 -7.68 -1.80
N PHE A 60 -2.90 -7.80 -0.51
CA PHE A 60 -2.07 -8.52 0.44
C PHE A 60 -2.85 -8.97 1.68
N MET A 61 -2.22 -9.83 2.48
CA MET A 61 -2.70 -10.20 3.79
C MET A 61 -2.01 -9.31 4.84
N MET A 62 -2.81 -8.52 5.54
CA MET A 62 -2.38 -7.87 6.77
C MET A 62 -2.47 -8.90 7.91
N THR A 63 -1.37 -9.20 8.59
CA THR A 63 -1.30 -10.25 9.61
C THR A 63 -0.77 -9.71 10.94
N ASN A 64 -1.26 -10.29 12.04
CA ASN A 64 -0.79 -10.03 13.39
C ASN A 64 -0.80 -8.55 13.84
N VAL A 65 -1.65 -7.70 13.25
CA VAL A 65 -1.76 -6.27 13.60
C VAL A 65 -2.13 -6.12 15.06
N ARG A 66 -1.30 -5.42 15.81
CA ARG A 66 -1.51 -5.19 17.24
C ARG A 66 -0.76 -3.95 17.74
N PRO A 67 -1.25 -3.32 18.82
CA PRO A 67 -0.43 -2.41 19.61
C PRO A 67 0.87 -3.06 20.08
N ARG A 68 1.96 -2.29 20.13
CA ARG A 68 3.31 -2.76 20.49
C ARG A 68 3.39 -3.63 21.75
N ILE A 69 2.57 -3.32 22.76
CA ILE A 69 2.57 -4.01 24.07
C ILE A 69 1.44 -5.03 24.23
N ALA A 70 0.68 -5.29 23.16
CA ALA A 70 -0.46 -6.19 23.16
C ALA A 70 -0.17 -7.45 22.32
N PHE A 71 -1.04 -8.45 22.46
CA PHE A 71 -1.00 -9.67 21.66
C PHE A 71 -1.98 -9.57 20.47
N SER A 72 -1.67 -10.28 19.39
CA SER A 72 -2.59 -10.39 18.25
C SER A 72 -3.81 -11.22 18.62
N VAL A 73 -4.99 -10.77 18.21
CA VAL A 73 -6.25 -11.45 18.48
C VAL A 73 -6.70 -12.22 17.23
N PRO A 74 -6.91 -13.54 17.31
CA PRO A 74 -7.40 -14.33 16.19
C PRO A 74 -8.71 -13.77 15.62
N GLY A 75 -8.80 -13.68 14.29
CA GLY A 75 -9.98 -13.17 13.59
C GLY A 75 -10.14 -11.64 13.59
N ILE A 76 -9.27 -10.89 14.28
CA ILE A 76 -9.28 -9.41 14.29
C ILE A 76 -7.97 -8.87 13.73
N SER A 77 -6.85 -9.41 14.19
CA SER A 77 -5.50 -8.93 13.85
C SER A 77 -5.01 -9.37 12.48
N THR A 78 -5.78 -10.22 11.77
CA THR A 78 -5.41 -10.73 10.44
C THR A 78 -6.58 -10.61 9.49
N PHE A 79 -6.38 -9.91 8.38
CA PHE A 79 -7.41 -9.67 7.37
C PHE A 79 -6.77 -9.34 6.00
N PRO A 80 -7.46 -9.66 4.89
CA PRO A 80 -7.04 -9.22 3.57
C PRO A 80 -7.27 -7.71 3.41
N GLU A 81 -6.32 -7.06 2.75
CA GLU A 81 -6.33 -5.64 2.42
C GLU A 81 -5.89 -5.43 0.96
N ILE A 82 -6.53 -4.51 0.27
CA ILE A 82 -6.13 -4.02 -1.05
C ILE A 82 -5.89 -2.52 -0.88
N ASN A 83 -4.64 -2.11 -1.00
CA ASN A 83 -4.31 -0.70 -1.02
C ASN A 83 -4.26 -0.21 -2.47
N ILE A 84 -4.85 0.96 -2.70
CA ILE A 84 -4.59 1.76 -3.90
C ILE A 84 -3.87 2.99 -3.42
N ARG A 85 -2.60 3.12 -3.81
CA ARG A 85 -1.71 4.17 -3.33
C ARG A 85 -1.01 4.86 -4.49
N THR A 86 -0.64 6.11 -4.28
CA THR A 86 0.25 6.86 -5.15
C THR A 86 1.46 7.34 -4.35
N TYR A 87 2.41 7.96 -5.04
CA TYR A 87 3.71 8.36 -4.53
C TYR A 87 3.77 9.88 -4.43
N VAL A 88 4.10 10.38 -3.25
CA VAL A 88 4.13 11.80 -2.94
C VAL A 88 5.39 12.14 -2.16
N THR A 89 5.79 13.40 -2.20
CA THR A 89 6.94 13.88 -1.44
C THR A 89 6.65 15.23 -0.80
N ARG A 90 7.36 15.49 0.29
CA ARG A 90 7.36 16.77 0.99
C ARG A 90 8.73 17.00 1.56
N ASP A 91 9.36 18.12 1.21
CA ASP A 91 10.68 18.52 1.71
C ASP A 91 11.74 17.41 1.56
N GLY A 92 11.71 16.70 0.42
CA GLY A 92 12.60 15.59 0.11
C GLY A 92 12.26 14.25 0.79
N LYS A 93 11.19 14.20 1.59
CA LYS A 93 10.74 12.98 2.27
C LYS A 93 9.64 12.28 1.45
N SER A 94 10.05 11.38 0.57
CA SER A 94 9.16 10.55 -0.25
C SER A 94 8.41 9.52 0.58
N GLY A 95 7.10 9.44 0.33
CA GLY A 95 6.18 8.55 1.01
C GLY A 95 5.05 8.10 0.09
N VAL A 96 4.06 7.42 0.67
CA VAL A 96 2.85 7.01 -0.04
C VAL A 96 1.64 7.83 0.42
N LEU A 97 0.70 8.03 -0.49
CA LEU A 97 -0.64 8.54 -0.20
C LEU A 97 -1.65 7.48 -0.65
N PHE A 98 -2.52 7.06 0.26
CA PHE A 98 -3.57 6.11 -0.10
C PHE A 98 -4.76 6.83 -0.74
N LEU A 99 -5.16 6.37 -1.93
CA LEU A 99 -6.41 6.77 -2.58
C LEU A 99 -7.60 6.01 -1.97
N THR A 100 -7.44 4.72 -1.71
CA THR A 100 -8.38 3.89 -0.94
C THR A 100 -7.67 2.71 -0.29
N LEU A 101 -8.25 2.21 0.80
CA LEU A 101 -7.83 0.99 1.49
C LEU A 101 -9.05 0.08 1.65
N GLU A 102 -9.19 -0.93 0.79
CA GLU A 102 -10.28 -1.90 0.88
C GLU A 102 -9.87 -3.03 1.84
N ALA A 103 -10.63 -3.28 2.91
CA ALA A 103 -10.28 -4.29 3.89
C ALA A 103 -11.48 -5.08 4.41
N GLN A 104 -11.27 -6.37 4.68
CA GLN A 104 -12.25 -7.24 5.35
C GLN A 104 -12.08 -7.19 6.88
N SER A 105 -12.11 -5.99 7.47
CA SER A 105 -12.07 -5.79 8.91
C SER A 105 -12.97 -4.63 9.33
N LEU A 106 -14.11 -4.95 9.95
CA LEU A 106 -15.03 -3.92 10.46
C LEU A 106 -14.37 -3.02 11.52
N ILE A 107 -13.47 -3.58 12.33
CA ILE A 107 -12.77 -2.84 13.37
C ILE A 107 -11.81 -1.84 12.72
N THR A 108 -10.96 -2.29 11.79
CA THR A 108 -10.03 -1.42 11.07
C THR A 108 -10.77 -0.33 10.30
N CYS A 109 -11.80 -0.69 9.53
CA CYS A 109 -12.55 0.26 8.71
C CYS A 109 -13.38 1.26 9.54
N SER A 110 -13.77 0.92 10.77
CA SER A 110 -14.48 1.86 11.64
C SER A 110 -13.53 2.75 12.46
N TYR A 111 -12.35 2.23 12.85
CA TYR A 111 -11.41 2.96 13.70
C TYR A 111 -10.43 3.83 12.91
N ALA A 112 -9.80 3.29 11.86
CA ALA A 112 -8.68 3.93 11.18
C ALA A 112 -9.01 5.29 10.53
N PRO A 113 -10.17 5.49 9.87
CA PRO A 113 -10.54 6.82 9.35
C PRO A 113 -10.69 7.85 10.47
N ARG A 114 -11.29 7.46 11.60
CA ARG A 114 -11.56 8.35 12.73
C ARG A 114 -10.31 8.69 13.54
N ALA A 115 -9.37 7.75 13.64
CA ALA A 115 -8.16 7.89 14.44
C ALA A 115 -6.99 8.47 13.64
N TYR A 116 -6.90 8.16 12.34
CA TYR A 116 -5.72 8.44 11.52
C TYR A 116 -6.02 9.15 10.19
N GLY A 117 -7.29 9.34 9.80
CA GLY A 117 -7.64 9.96 8.52
C GLY A 117 -7.46 9.06 7.30
N LEU A 118 -7.19 7.76 7.52
CA LEU A 118 -6.96 6.81 6.43
C LEU A 118 -8.27 6.47 5.69
N PRO A 119 -8.24 6.37 4.35
CA PRO A 119 -9.43 6.16 3.52
C PRO A 119 -9.88 4.69 3.48
N TYR A 120 -10.03 4.07 4.64
CA TYR A 120 -10.49 2.69 4.73
C TYR A 120 -11.95 2.54 4.34
N LYS A 121 -12.23 1.58 3.46
CA LYS A 121 -13.55 1.13 3.06
C LYS A 121 -13.71 -0.34 3.38
N TYR A 122 -14.83 -0.69 4.00
CA TYR A 122 -15.13 -2.09 4.30
C TYR A 122 -15.57 -2.82 3.03
N SER A 123 -14.84 -3.88 2.71
CA SER A 123 -15.08 -4.69 1.52
C SER A 123 -15.03 -6.17 1.85
N LEU A 124 -15.79 -6.96 1.07
CA LEU A 124 -15.71 -8.41 1.11
C LEU A 124 -14.47 -8.80 0.30
N SER A 125 -13.41 -9.19 1.00
CA SER A 125 -12.08 -9.35 0.43
C SER A 125 -11.51 -10.74 0.77
N LYS A 126 -10.81 -11.33 -0.18
CA LYS A 126 -10.06 -12.57 -0.01
C LYS A 126 -8.69 -12.40 -0.65
N VAL A 127 -7.65 -12.82 0.05
CA VAL A 127 -6.29 -12.96 -0.47
C VAL A 127 -5.80 -14.33 -0.04
N SER A 128 -5.18 -15.07 -0.95
CA SER A 128 -4.60 -16.37 -0.65
C SER A 128 -3.42 -16.66 -1.56
N ALA A 129 -2.48 -17.46 -1.08
CA ALA A 129 -1.45 -18.06 -1.92
C ALA A 129 -1.21 -19.52 -1.57
N SER A 130 -0.90 -20.30 -2.60
CA SER A 130 -0.52 -21.71 -2.50
C SER A 130 0.42 -22.05 -3.64
N GLU A 131 1.56 -22.67 -3.33
CA GLU A 131 2.48 -23.21 -4.36
C GLU A 131 2.93 -22.22 -5.46
N GLY A 132 3.03 -20.92 -5.13
CA GLY A 132 3.42 -19.88 -6.10
C GLY A 132 2.25 -19.27 -6.87
N GLU A 133 1.02 -19.77 -6.66
CA GLU A 133 -0.22 -19.18 -7.15
C GLU A 133 -0.80 -18.25 -6.10
N TYR A 134 -1.06 -17.01 -6.49
CA TYR A 134 -1.63 -15.95 -5.67
C TYR A 134 -3.00 -15.59 -6.24
N SER A 135 -3.99 -15.39 -5.39
CA SER A 135 -5.31 -14.95 -5.84
C SER A 135 -5.90 -13.94 -4.88
N TRP A 136 -6.64 -13.01 -5.45
CA TRP A 136 -7.32 -11.96 -4.73
C TRP A 136 -8.69 -11.68 -5.33
N ALA A 137 -9.60 -11.30 -4.46
CA ALA A 137 -10.93 -10.83 -4.85
C ALA A 137 -11.38 -9.82 -3.80
N THR A 138 -11.86 -8.66 -4.23
CA THR A 138 -12.49 -7.69 -3.34
C THR A 138 -13.67 -7.03 -4.03
N ARG A 139 -14.73 -6.77 -3.26
CA ARG A 139 -15.92 -6.04 -3.70
C ARG A 139 -16.54 -5.28 -2.54
N ARG A 140 -16.96 -4.03 -2.76
CA ARG A 140 -17.66 -3.27 -1.72
C ARG A 140 -19.02 -3.88 -1.44
N ARG A 141 -19.51 -3.66 -0.22
CA ARG A 141 -20.76 -4.26 0.26
C ARG A 141 -22.00 -3.83 -0.54
N ASP A 142 -21.98 -2.62 -1.10
CA ASP A 142 -23.04 -2.10 -1.98
C ASP A 142 -22.96 -2.64 -3.41
N GLY A 143 -21.97 -3.49 -3.71
CA GLY A 143 -21.73 -4.04 -5.04
C GLY A 143 -21.00 -3.08 -5.97
N SER A 144 -20.70 -1.85 -5.53
CA SER A 144 -19.88 -0.91 -6.29
C SER A 144 -18.42 -1.35 -6.25
N TYR A 145 -17.75 -1.29 -7.39
CA TYR A 145 -16.31 -1.50 -7.54
C TYR A 145 -15.77 -2.85 -7.01
N GLU A 146 -14.96 -3.48 -7.85
CA GLU A 146 -14.33 -4.76 -7.52
C GLU A 146 -12.97 -4.89 -8.19
N LEU A 147 -12.18 -5.80 -7.64
CA LEU A 147 -10.92 -6.26 -8.18
C LEU A 147 -10.85 -7.78 -8.00
N VAL A 148 -10.78 -8.53 -9.09
CA VAL A 148 -10.72 -10.02 -9.09
C VAL A 148 -9.68 -10.55 -10.07
N GLY A 149 -8.89 -11.54 -9.65
CA GLY A 149 -7.81 -12.07 -10.47
C GLY A 149 -6.76 -12.85 -9.68
N GLU A 150 -5.68 -13.18 -10.37
CA GLU A 150 -4.67 -14.14 -9.93
C GLU A 150 -3.29 -13.75 -10.46
N CYS A 151 -2.25 -14.21 -9.77
CA CYS A 151 -0.87 -13.98 -10.15
C CYS A 151 -0.04 -15.23 -9.88
N ARG A 152 0.84 -15.57 -10.81
CA ARG A 152 1.79 -16.66 -10.65
C ARG A 152 3.20 -16.11 -10.42
N TRP A 153 3.90 -16.70 -9.47
CA TRP A 153 5.28 -16.38 -9.13
C TRP A 153 6.12 -17.65 -9.02
N ASP A 154 7.26 -17.65 -9.69
CA ASP A 154 8.22 -18.76 -9.69
C ASP A 154 9.17 -18.78 -8.48
N ARG A 155 8.97 -17.86 -7.53
CA ARG A 155 9.80 -17.66 -6.32
C ARG A 155 11.21 -17.15 -6.61
N GLN A 156 11.50 -16.67 -7.82
CA GLN A 156 12.69 -15.87 -8.04
C GLN A 156 12.59 -14.62 -7.15
N THR A 157 13.70 -14.26 -6.51
CA THR A 157 13.74 -13.09 -5.63
C THR A 157 14.97 -12.26 -5.88
N ASP A 158 14.80 -10.96 -5.76
CA ASP A 158 15.83 -9.93 -5.80
C ASP A 158 15.47 -8.80 -4.82
N TYR A 159 16.34 -7.79 -4.76
CA TYR A 159 16.12 -6.53 -4.08
C TYR A 159 16.13 -5.38 -5.08
N ALA A 160 15.52 -4.26 -4.73
CA ALA A 160 15.59 -3.07 -5.55
C ALA A 160 17.04 -2.57 -5.63
N GLY A 161 17.48 -2.21 -6.85
CA GLY A 161 18.74 -1.53 -7.07
C GLY A 161 18.60 -0.03 -6.77
N SER A 162 19.70 0.62 -6.40
CA SER A 162 19.67 2.07 -6.17
C SER A 162 19.34 2.83 -7.46
N GLY A 163 18.39 3.76 -7.37
CA GLY A 163 17.91 4.58 -8.47
C GLY A 163 16.99 3.87 -9.46
N THR A 164 16.57 2.62 -9.20
CA THR A 164 15.64 1.92 -10.08
C THR A 164 14.18 2.27 -9.79
N LEU A 165 13.29 1.96 -10.73
CA LEU A 165 11.85 2.16 -10.53
C LEU A 165 11.33 1.28 -9.37
N GLU A 166 11.88 0.09 -9.14
CA GLU A 166 11.51 -0.75 -8.00
C GLU A 166 11.85 -0.09 -6.65
N GLU A 167 13.00 0.57 -6.53
CA GLU A 167 13.33 1.35 -5.32
C GLU A 167 12.31 2.47 -5.12
N PHE A 168 11.99 3.18 -6.21
CA PHE A 168 10.96 4.21 -6.19
C PHE A 168 9.57 3.68 -5.79
N LEU A 169 9.15 2.49 -6.23
CA LEU A 169 7.80 1.99 -5.93
C LEU A 169 7.70 1.30 -4.58
N PHE A 170 8.75 0.62 -4.12
CA PHE A 170 8.69 -0.28 -2.97
C PHE A 170 9.28 0.32 -1.71
N GLU A 171 10.39 1.04 -1.82
CA GLU A 171 11.16 1.54 -0.68
C GLU A 171 10.54 2.85 -0.18
N ARG A 172 9.38 2.72 0.47
CA ARG A 172 8.59 3.82 1.04
C ARG A 172 8.35 3.60 2.53
N TYR A 173 8.94 4.50 3.32
CA TYR A 173 9.05 4.35 4.78
C TYR A 173 8.21 5.36 5.57
N CYS A 174 7.35 6.11 4.87
CA CYS A 174 6.31 6.92 5.48
C CYS A 174 5.07 6.98 4.58
N LEU A 175 3.97 7.37 5.18
CA LEU A 175 2.72 7.69 4.50
C LEU A 175 2.26 9.09 4.91
N TYR A 176 1.59 9.77 3.99
CA TYR A 176 0.90 11.02 4.28
C TYR A 176 -0.61 10.82 4.28
N THR A 177 -1.30 11.64 5.05
CA THR A 177 -2.77 11.65 5.15
C THR A 177 -3.25 13.01 5.65
N VAL A 178 -4.51 13.35 5.41
CA VAL A 178 -5.14 14.53 6.02
C VAL A 178 -6.01 14.08 7.17
N HIS A 179 -5.71 14.56 8.38
CA HIS A 179 -6.50 14.27 9.55
C HIS A 179 -6.97 15.57 10.23
N ARG A 180 -8.29 15.72 10.35
CA ARG A 180 -8.94 16.90 10.95
C ARG A 180 -8.44 18.22 10.35
N GLY A 181 -8.29 18.25 9.02
CA GLY A 181 -7.84 19.43 8.27
C GLY A 181 -6.33 19.68 8.28
N ASN A 182 -5.54 18.84 8.96
CA ASN A 182 -4.09 18.97 8.99
C ASN A 182 -3.44 17.90 8.12
N LEU A 183 -2.41 18.28 7.37
CA LEU A 183 -1.52 17.32 6.72
C LEU A 183 -0.70 16.61 7.81
N CYS A 184 -0.74 15.28 7.80
CA CYS A 184 -0.06 14.43 8.75
C CYS A 184 0.86 13.43 8.05
N ILE A 185 1.91 13.03 8.74
CA ILE A 185 2.84 11.98 8.34
C ILE A 185 2.85 10.85 9.38
N ALA A 186 2.85 9.61 8.93
CA ALA A 186 3.13 8.45 9.76
C ALA A 186 4.30 7.65 9.20
N TYR A 187 5.08 7.03 10.08
CA TYR A 187 6.31 6.32 9.71
C TYR A 187 6.10 4.82 9.78
N THR A 188 6.65 4.11 8.81
CA THR A 188 6.66 2.64 8.76
C THR A 188 8.08 2.17 8.51
N GLN A 189 8.56 1.24 9.33
CA GLN A 189 9.87 0.62 9.16
C GLN A 189 9.69 -0.85 8.83
N HIS A 190 10.37 -1.32 7.79
CA HIS A 190 10.52 -2.72 7.43
C HIS A 190 11.93 -2.97 6.87
N GLU A 191 12.33 -4.24 6.75
CA GLU A 191 13.52 -4.60 5.95
C GLU A 191 13.25 -4.33 4.46
N PRO A 192 14.28 -4.06 3.63
CA PRO A 192 14.10 -3.89 2.19
C PRO A 192 13.29 -5.04 1.57
N TRP A 193 12.48 -4.71 0.57
CA TRP A 193 11.61 -5.71 -0.04
C TRP A 193 12.42 -6.77 -0.76
N LYS A 194 12.13 -8.03 -0.43
CA LYS A 194 12.54 -9.19 -1.22
C LYS A 194 11.38 -9.57 -2.12
N PHE A 195 11.54 -9.45 -3.43
CA PHE A 195 10.45 -9.61 -4.39
C PHE A 195 10.94 -10.24 -5.70
N GLY A 196 10.02 -10.70 -6.55
CA GLY A 196 10.37 -11.11 -7.92
C GLY A 196 9.23 -10.87 -8.90
N PRO A 197 9.47 -11.07 -10.20
CA PRO A 197 8.48 -10.83 -11.23
C PRO A 197 7.27 -11.75 -11.07
N GLY A 198 6.07 -11.22 -11.29
CA GLY A 198 4.83 -11.99 -11.30
C GLY A 198 4.14 -11.95 -12.65
N SER A 199 3.44 -13.03 -13.01
CA SER A 199 2.54 -13.05 -14.17
C SER A 199 1.10 -12.92 -13.69
N VAL A 200 0.46 -11.77 -13.94
CA VAL A 200 -0.91 -11.51 -13.48
C VAL A 200 -1.95 -11.80 -14.56
N GLN A 201 -3.13 -12.24 -14.13
CA GLN A 201 -4.36 -12.24 -14.92
C GLN A 201 -5.46 -11.53 -14.12
N ILE A 202 -5.86 -10.35 -14.59
CA ILE A 202 -6.92 -9.55 -13.99
C ILE A 202 -8.24 -9.93 -14.67
N LYS A 203 -9.23 -10.37 -13.90
CA LYS A 203 -10.59 -10.71 -14.36
C LYS A 203 -11.53 -9.52 -14.28
N SER A 204 -11.34 -8.65 -13.29
CA SER A 204 -12.10 -7.41 -13.10
C SER A 204 -11.26 -6.39 -12.35
N ASN A 205 -11.30 -5.12 -12.75
CA ASN A 205 -10.62 -4.00 -12.07
C ASN A 205 -11.42 -2.71 -12.24
N SER A 206 -12.62 -2.67 -11.65
CA SER A 206 -13.39 -1.42 -11.58
C SER A 206 -12.93 -0.53 -10.43
N LEU A 207 -12.27 -1.09 -9.41
CA LEU A 207 -11.77 -0.34 -8.26
C LEU A 207 -10.78 0.77 -8.65
N THR A 208 -9.86 0.51 -9.56
CA THR A 208 -8.93 1.53 -10.06
C THR A 208 -9.62 2.54 -10.98
N LYS A 209 -10.65 2.10 -11.71
CA LYS A 209 -11.46 2.95 -12.61
C LYS A 209 -12.19 4.08 -11.86
N GLU A 210 -12.48 3.90 -10.57
CA GLU A 210 -13.11 4.93 -9.71
C GLU A 210 -12.42 6.30 -9.80
N PHE A 211 -11.10 6.31 -9.98
CA PHE A 211 -10.29 7.51 -9.88
C PHE A 211 -10.04 8.23 -11.22
N ASP A 212 -10.42 7.64 -12.37
CA ASP A 212 -10.16 8.17 -13.72
C ASP A 212 -8.74 8.76 -13.85
N LEU A 213 -7.73 7.92 -13.63
CA LEU A 213 -6.31 8.32 -13.61
C LEU A 213 -5.65 8.36 -15.00
N GLY A 214 -6.43 8.18 -16.07
CA GLY A 214 -5.89 8.12 -17.44
C GLY A 214 -5.20 6.80 -17.76
N ILE A 215 -5.59 5.70 -17.10
CA ILE A 215 -5.11 4.36 -17.41
C ILE A 215 -5.93 3.80 -18.57
N ASP A 216 -5.26 3.52 -19.70
CA ASP A 216 -5.91 2.96 -20.90
C ASP A 216 -6.22 1.47 -20.73
N ASP A 217 -5.32 0.69 -20.11
CA ASP A 217 -5.46 -0.74 -19.89
C ASP A 217 -5.40 -1.11 -18.40
N LEU A 218 -6.58 -1.28 -17.82
CA LEU A 218 -6.74 -1.66 -16.41
C LEU A 218 -6.44 -3.15 -16.13
N TYR A 219 -6.25 -3.97 -17.17
CA TYR A 219 -6.04 -5.42 -17.05
C TYR A 219 -4.57 -5.82 -17.18
N HIS A 220 -3.73 -4.94 -17.73
CA HIS A 220 -2.30 -5.14 -17.88
C HIS A 220 -1.52 -4.04 -17.14
N PRO A 221 -1.07 -4.28 -15.90
CA PRO A 221 -0.18 -3.36 -15.20
C PRO A 221 1.16 -3.22 -15.95
N ASP A 222 1.74 -2.04 -15.93
CA ASP A 222 3.09 -1.77 -16.47
C ASP A 222 4.16 -2.56 -15.71
N MET A 223 3.90 -2.88 -14.44
CA MET A 223 4.79 -3.67 -13.62
C MET A 223 4.04 -4.58 -12.66
N VAL A 224 4.51 -5.82 -12.55
CA VAL A 224 3.98 -6.83 -11.62
C VAL A 224 5.11 -7.50 -10.86
N HIS A 225 5.05 -7.42 -9.54
CA HIS A 225 5.97 -8.09 -8.63
C HIS A 225 5.23 -8.81 -7.51
N VAL A 226 5.87 -9.82 -6.93
CA VAL A 226 5.32 -10.63 -5.84
C VAL A 226 6.34 -10.73 -4.71
N SER A 227 5.86 -10.70 -3.46
CA SER A 227 6.69 -10.86 -2.27
C SER A 227 5.99 -11.73 -1.23
N GLU A 228 6.77 -12.57 -0.54
CA GLU A 228 6.30 -13.29 0.65
C GLU A 228 5.94 -12.34 1.79
N GLY A 229 6.57 -11.17 1.80
CA GLY A 229 6.25 -10.07 2.70
C GLY A 229 7.29 -9.75 3.76
N VAL A 230 6.92 -8.83 4.66
CA VAL A 230 7.81 -8.19 5.63
C VAL A 230 7.13 -8.02 6.97
N TYR A 231 7.94 -8.00 8.02
CA TYR A 231 7.52 -7.52 9.33
C TYR A 231 7.68 -6.00 9.39
N VAL A 232 6.72 -5.31 10.01
CA VAL A 232 6.60 -3.85 9.97
C VAL A 232 6.33 -3.28 11.35
N LYS A 233 7.03 -2.19 11.66
CA LYS A 233 6.75 -1.31 12.79
C LYS A 233 6.14 -0.01 12.27
N THR A 234 5.07 0.46 12.92
CA THR A 234 4.39 1.69 12.53
C THR A 234 4.30 2.65 13.71
N TRP A 235 4.64 3.91 13.46
CA TRP A 235 4.52 5.01 14.41
C TRP A 235 3.21 5.76 14.18
N SER A 236 2.58 6.24 15.26
CA SER A 236 1.40 7.11 15.15
C SER A 236 1.66 8.31 14.26
N ALA A 237 0.64 8.77 13.55
CA ALA A 237 0.73 9.96 12.72
C ALA A 237 0.99 11.23 13.56
N GLU A 238 1.72 12.18 13.00
CA GLU A 238 1.96 13.52 13.54
C GLU A 238 1.73 14.58 12.46
N VAL A 239 1.42 15.80 12.87
CA VAL A 239 1.22 16.92 11.94
C VAL A 239 2.55 17.25 11.25
N VAL A 240 2.53 17.43 9.93
CA VAL A 240 3.68 17.92 9.17
C VAL A 240 3.92 19.37 9.59
N GLN A 241 5.14 19.67 10.05
CA GLN A 241 5.56 21.00 10.46
C GLN A 241 6.04 21.84 9.27
#